data_AF-A0A9D8WK31-F1
#
_entry.id   AF-A0A9D8WK31-F1
#
_cell.length_a   1.000
_cell.length_b   1.000
_cell.length_c   1.000
_cell.angle_alpha   90.00
_cell.angle_beta   90.00
_cell.angle_gamma   90.00
#
_symmetry.space_group_name_H-M   'P 1'
#
loop_
_entity.id
_entity.type
_entity.pdbx_description
1 polymer ?
#
loop_
_entity_poly.entity_id
_entity_poly.type
_entity_poly.pdbx_seq_one_letter_code
_entity_poly.pdbx_strand_id
1 'polypeptide(L)'
;MMNDPRIVYLRAELFRRFAEALRARQPIPAGGIEEVVDGSPFPFSEIERHQIIRKFESTFEVSQGMGTAVLADHRPWLAKRAPNTEFYYWNRLQSYYLDGGNLHPAVVSTLDQVTDEILDYCGDPRAEGHWRRRGMVIGHVQSGKTTNYSALITKAADTEYKIIILLAGMTNSLRAQTQERIDETFIGKKSLFQAAFEETLSLADFGDGPKRFPAYGTSRDRDFKKENSDYGVTISALKEPIIFVMKKNVSTLENLSAWLDSQMHGAKINHPLLLIDDEADNASINTTKDAGKVTAINGAIRGILQKFNRSTYIGYTATPFANIFIDPSTESEMFGDDLFPEHFIKALDAPTNYVGAHRVFGDGDLAETMVRVVDDYQDALPLKHKNGDPLTALPETLLKAIRVFFLARAIRVLR
;
A
#
# COMPACT_ATOMS: atom_id res chain seq x y z
N MET A 1 -22.34 -2.12 10.94
CA MET A 1 -22.39 -0.63 10.94
C MET A 1 -22.43 0.03 9.55
N MET A 2 -21.96 -0.58 8.45
CA MET A 2 -22.11 0.02 7.09
C MET A 2 -23.56 0.04 6.58
N ASN A 3 -24.42 -0.86 7.09
CA ASN A 3 -25.83 -0.94 6.72
C ASN A 3 -26.77 -0.31 7.77
N ASP A 4 -26.28 0.58 8.64
CA ASP A 4 -27.15 1.31 9.55
C ASP A 4 -27.92 2.39 8.75
N PRO A 5 -29.25 2.31 8.65
CA PRO A 5 -30.05 3.26 7.88
C PRO A 5 -29.84 4.72 8.31
N ARG A 6 -29.50 4.95 9.58
CA ARG A 6 -29.22 6.28 10.14
C ARG A 6 -27.96 6.87 9.53
N ILE A 7 -26.91 6.05 9.38
CA ILE A 7 -25.63 6.47 8.78
C ILE A 7 -25.78 6.70 7.28
N VAL A 8 -26.56 5.85 6.60
CA VAL A 8 -26.86 6.02 5.17
C VAL A 8 -27.60 7.33 4.93
N TYR A 9 -28.60 7.65 5.75
CA TYR A 9 -29.32 8.93 5.68
C TYR A 9 -28.39 10.12 5.91
N LEU A 10 -27.60 10.11 6.99
CA LEU A 10 -26.67 11.20 7.31
C LEU A 10 -25.66 11.43 6.17
N ARG A 11 -25.14 10.36 5.59
CA ARG A 11 -24.26 10.44 4.42
C ARG A 11 -24.97 11.09 3.23
N ALA A 12 -26.19 10.67 2.93
CA ALA A 12 -26.97 11.27 1.84
C ALA A 12 -27.28 12.76 2.07
N GLU A 13 -27.52 13.17 3.33
CA GLU A 13 -27.71 14.57 3.70
C GLU A 13 -26.44 15.39 3.53
N LEU A 14 -25.28 14.87 3.95
CA LEU A 14 -23.97 15.51 3.73
C LEU A 14 -23.69 15.72 2.23
N PHE A 15 -23.91 14.68 1.41
CA PHE A 15 -23.77 14.79 -0.04
C PHE A 15 -24.72 15.81 -0.68
N ARG A 16 -25.93 15.96 -0.13
CA ARG A 16 -26.91 16.93 -0.63
C ARG A 16 -26.54 18.36 -0.24
N ARG A 17 -26.24 18.61 1.03
CA ARG A 17 -25.92 19.94 1.56
C ARG A 17 -24.60 20.49 1.02
N PHE A 18 -23.59 19.63 0.90
CA PHE A 18 -22.24 20.03 0.51
C PHE A 18 -21.89 19.58 -0.91
N ALA A 19 -22.90 19.37 -1.76
CA ALA A 19 -22.73 18.87 -3.13
C ALA A 19 -21.72 19.70 -3.94
N GLU A 20 -21.76 21.04 -3.82
CA GLU A 20 -20.84 21.93 -4.53
C GLU A 20 -19.40 21.79 -4.03
N ALA A 21 -19.18 21.81 -2.71
CA ALA A 21 -17.86 21.61 -2.11
C ALA A 21 -17.29 20.23 -2.48
N LEU A 22 -18.11 19.17 -2.39
CA LEU A 22 -17.71 17.81 -2.72
C LEU A 22 -17.44 17.62 -4.22
N ARG A 23 -18.23 18.26 -5.10
CA ARG A 23 -17.97 18.30 -6.56
C ARG A 23 -16.70 19.09 -6.90
N ALA A 24 -16.47 20.20 -6.20
CA ALA A 24 -15.25 21.00 -6.29
C ALA A 24 -14.05 20.38 -5.54
N ARG A 25 -14.23 19.17 -4.96
CA ARG A 25 -13.19 18.40 -4.25
C ARG A 25 -12.60 19.13 -3.04
N GLN A 26 -13.39 20.01 -2.42
CA GLN A 26 -13.04 20.70 -1.18
C GLN A 26 -13.59 19.93 0.04
N PRO A 27 -12.92 20.02 1.20
CA PRO A 27 -13.44 19.45 2.44
C PRO A 27 -14.75 20.14 2.85
N ILE A 28 -15.59 19.44 3.60
CA ILE A 28 -16.76 20.05 4.24
C ILE A 28 -16.24 21.13 5.22
N PRO A 29 -16.87 22.33 5.27
CA PRO A 29 -16.49 23.36 6.24
C PRO A 29 -16.62 22.85 7.67
N ALA A 30 -15.67 23.24 8.53
CA ALA A 30 -15.68 22.90 9.95
C ALA A 30 -17.03 23.22 10.60
N GLY A 31 -17.59 22.29 11.38
CA GLY A 31 -18.92 22.41 11.99
C GLY A 31 -20.07 21.89 11.11
N GLY A 32 -19.84 21.72 9.80
CA GLY A 32 -20.89 21.33 8.85
C GLY A 32 -21.37 19.89 9.04
N ILE A 33 -20.51 19.02 9.56
CA ILE A 33 -20.86 17.63 9.89
C ILE A 33 -21.70 17.59 11.16
N GLU A 34 -21.32 18.34 12.20
CA GLU A 34 -22.08 18.45 13.44
C GLU A 34 -23.48 18.99 13.18
N GLU A 35 -23.62 20.03 12.34
CA GLU A 35 -24.94 20.56 11.97
C GLU A 35 -25.85 19.52 11.30
N VAL A 36 -25.30 18.62 10.49
CA VAL A 36 -26.08 17.55 9.83
C VAL A 36 -26.45 16.44 10.82
N VAL A 37 -25.53 16.09 11.73
CA VAL A 37 -25.79 15.07 12.75
C VAL A 37 -26.82 15.59 13.77
N ASP A 38 -26.69 16.85 14.20
CA ASP A 38 -27.58 17.50 15.18
C ASP A 38 -28.95 17.82 14.59
N GLY A 39 -29.00 18.16 13.30
CA GLY A 39 -30.24 18.39 12.57
C GLY A 39 -30.95 17.11 12.11
N SER A 40 -30.41 15.93 12.43
CA SER A 40 -30.97 14.67 11.95
C SER A 40 -32.26 14.29 12.69
N PRO A 41 -33.18 13.56 12.04
CA PRO A 41 -34.41 13.10 12.68
C PRO A 41 -34.19 11.93 13.64
N PHE A 42 -32.94 11.47 13.80
CA PHE A 42 -32.60 10.31 14.62
C PHE A 42 -32.05 10.74 15.99
N PRO A 43 -32.55 10.17 17.09
CA PRO A 43 -31.95 10.38 18.39
C PRO A 43 -30.62 9.61 18.48
N PHE A 44 -29.56 10.31 18.86
CA PHE A 44 -28.26 9.71 19.17
C PHE A 44 -27.92 9.98 20.64
N SER A 45 -27.40 8.96 21.33
CA SER A 45 -26.73 9.21 22.60
C SER A 45 -25.50 10.11 22.38
N GLU A 46 -25.04 10.79 23.42
CA GLU A 46 -23.85 11.66 23.35
C GLU A 46 -22.59 10.90 22.85
N ILE A 47 -22.50 9.61 23.20
CA ILE A 47 -21.43 8.71 22.77
C ILE A 47 -21.57 8.36 21.29
N GLU A 48 -22.77 7.93 20.84
CA GLU A 48 -23.02 7.64 19.42
C GLU A 48 -22.80 8.86 18.55
N ARG A 49 -23.29 10.03 18.99
CA ARG A 49 -23.08 11.32 18.33
C ARG A 49 -21.60 11.58 18.08
N HIS A 50 -20.77 11.50 19.13
CA HIS A 50 -19.32 11.70 18.99
C HIS A 50 -18.66 10.68 18.06
N GLN A 51 -19.08 9.41 18.10
CA GLN A 51 -18.54 8.37 17.21
C GLN A 51 -18.89 8.62 15.75
N ILE A 52 -20.13 9.04 15.48
CA ILE A 52 -20.64 9.33 14.13
C ILE A 52 -19.95 10.55 13.56
N ILE A 53 -19.84 11.64 14.33
CA ILE A 53 -19.14 12.87 13.94
C ILE A 53 -17.68 12.54 13.60
N ARG A 54 -16.93 11.89 14.52
CA ARG A 54 -15.54 11.50 14.25
C ARG A 54 -15.37 10.63 13.00
N LYS A 55 -16.32 9.72 12.76
CA LYS A 55 -16.31 8.86 11.57
C LYS A 55 -16.52 9.69 10.30
N PHE A 56 -17.40 10.68 10.34
CA PHE A 56 -17.63 11.55 9.20
C PHE A 56 -16.52 12.57 9.03
N GLU A 57 -15.97 13.19 10.06
CA GLU A 57 -14.80 14.08 9.99
C GLU A 57 -13.61 13.37 9.32
N SER A 58 -13.32 12.13 9.73
CA SER A 58 -12.26 11.32 9.11
C SER A 58 -12.54 10.95 7.65
N THR A 59 -13.79 11.10 7.20
CA THR A 59 -14.24 10.83 5.83
C THR A 59 -14.49 12.11 5.02
N PHE A 60 -14.75 13.28 5.65
CA PHE A 60 -15.31 14.47 5.00
C PHE A 60 -14.58 15.80 5.32
N GLU A 61 -13.57 15.80 6.19
CA GLU A 61 -12.71 16.98 6.45
C GLU A 61 -11.21 16.74 6.16
N VAL A 62 -10.85 15.53 5.72
CA VAL A 62 -9.46 15.16 5.48
C VAL A 62 -9.02 15.56 4.07
N SER A 63 -7.91 16.31 3.98
CA SER A 63 -7.23 16.60 2.72
C SER A 63 -5.78 16.08 2.74
N GLN A 64 -5.16 15.95 1.58
CA GLN A 64 -3.78 15.48 1.43
C GLN A 64 -3.14 16.25 0.26
N GLY A 65 -1.90 16.70 0.41
CA GLY A 65 -1.15 17.31 -0.70
C GLY A 65 -0.61 16.25 -1.67
N MET A 66 -0.18 16.68 -2.86
CA MET A 66 0.37 15.76 -3.86
C MET A 66 1.78 15.27 -3.51
N GLY A 67 2.48 15.93 -2.59
CA GLY A 67 3.89 15.67 -2.28
C GLY A 67 4.85 16.09 -3.40
N THR A 68 6.14 15.74 -3.27
CA THR A 68 7.23 16.17 -4.16
C THR A 68 7.89 15.00 -4.87
N ALA A 69 8.41 15.20 -6.09
CA ALA A 69 9.14 14.17 -6.83
C ALA A 69 10.52 14.65 -7.27
N VAL A 70 11.50 13.73 -7.25
CA VAL A 70 12.80 13.86 -7.92
C VAL A 70 12.80 12.87 -9.08
N LEU A 71 13.17 13.32 -10.28
CA LEU A 71 13.06 12.54 -11.51
C LEU A 71 14.39 12.51 -12.27
N ALA A 72 14.69 11.37 -12.88
CA ALA A 72 15.77 11.19 -13.85
C ALA A 72 15.27 10.43 -15.09
N ASP A 73 15.69 10.89 -16.26
CA ASP A 73 15.36 10.32 -17.58
C ASP A 73 13.85 10.05 -17.79
N HIS A 74 13.00 10.91 -17.22
CA HIS A 74 11.55 10.78 -17.30
C HIS A 74 11.04 11.08 -18.71
N ARG A 75 10.17 10.20 -19.21
CA ARG A 75 9.52 10.32 -20.51
C ARG A 75 8.01 10.21 -20.32
N PRO A 76 7.28 11.34 -20.32
CA PRO A 76 5.84 11.34 -20.14
C PRO A 76 5.12 10.54 -21.22
N TRP A 77 4.19 9.66 -20.82
CA TRP A 77 3.46 8.77 -21.71
C TRP A 77 1.97 8.65 -21.36
N LEU A 78 1.61 8.76 -20.08
CA LEU A 78 0.26 8.49 -19.60
C LEU A 78 -0.75 9.49 -20.16
N ALA A 79 -0.41 10.79 -20.21
CA ALA A 79 -1.31 11.82 -20.75
C ALA A 79 -1.73 11.58 -22.22
N LYS A 80 -0.86 10.93 -23.01
CA LYS A 80 -1.16 10.55 -24.40
C LYS A 80 -1.99 9.26 -24.47
N ARG A 81 -1.81 8.36 -23.50
CA ARG A 81 -2.44 7.04 -23.44
C ARG A 81 -3.84 7.09 -22.82
N ALA A 82 -4.01 7.89 -21.77
CA ALA A 82 -5.19 7.92 -20.92
C ALA A 82 -6.51 8.15 -21.68
N PRO A 83 -6.60 9.08 -22.67
CA PRO A 83 -7.85 9.29 -23.41
C PRO A 83 -8.35 8.05 -24.20
N ASN A 84 -7.44 7.11 -24.51
CA ASN A 84 -7.75 5.90 -25.27
C ASN A 84 -7.65 4.63 -24.41
N THR A 85 -7.68 4.77 -23.09
CA THR A 85 -7.56 3.66 -22.14
C THR A 85 -8.83 3.53 -21.32
N GLU A 86 -9.36 2.32 -21.25
CA GLU A 86 -10.47 2.00 -20.36
C GLU A 86 -9.90 1.72 -18.97
N PHE A 87 -10.03 2.69 -18.06
CA PHE A 87 -9.60 2.57 -16.66
C PHE A 87 -10.61 1.76 -15.82
N TYR A 88 -10.92 0.54 -16.24
CA TYR A 88 -11.93 -0.31 -15.61
C TYR A 88 -11.62 -0.58 -14.13
N TYR A 89 -10.40 -1.05 -13.82
CA TYR A 89 -10.02 -1.43 -12.47
C TYR A 89 -9.92 -0.21 -11.56
N TRP A 90 -9.38 0.90 -12.06
CA TRP A 90 -9.30 2.14 -11.30
C TRP A 90 -10.68 2.74 -11.04
N ASN A 91 -11.53 2.89 -12.06
CA ASN A 91 -12.87 3.47 -11.89
C ASN A 91 -13.70 2.64 -10.91
N ARG A 92 -13.63 1.31 -10.99
CA ARG A 92 -14.28 0.41 -10.02
C ARG A 92 -13.79 0.65 -8.59
N LEU A 93 -12.48 0.80 -8.37
CA LEU A 93 -11.91 1.07 -7.06
C LEU A 93 -12.28 2.49 -6.55
N GLN A 94 -12.28 3.47 -7.45
CA GLN A 94 -12.67 4.84 -7.15
C GLN A 94 -14.12 4.91 -6.66
N SER A 95 -15.05 4.27 -7.38
CA SER A 95 -16.46 4.16 -6.97
C SER A 95 -16.61 3.41 -5.65
N TYR A 96 -15.88 2.30 -5.45
CA TYR A 96 -15.86 1.60 -4.16
C TYR A 96 -15.43 2.50 -2.99
N TYR A 97 -14.45 3.39 -3.20
CA TYR A 97 -14.02 4.33 -2.18
C TYR A 97 -15.02 5.46 -1.92
N LEU A 98 -15.59 6.04 -2.97
CA LEU A 98 -16.53 7.16 -2.88
C LEU A 98 -17.91 6.73 -2.38
N ASP A 99 -18.51 5.72 -3.00
CA ASP A 99 -19.88 5.27 -2.73
C ASP A 99 -19.94 4.40 -1.48
N GLY A 100 -18.94 3.54 -1.30
CA GLY A 100 -18.69 2.86 -0.01
C GLY A 100 -18.33 3.85 1.10
N GLY A 101 -17.91 5.08 0.73
CA GLY A 101 -17.42 6.15 1.60
C GLY A 101 -16.38 5.65 2.59
N ASN A 102 -15.43 4.90 2.04
CA ASN A 102 -14.25 4.42 2.73
C ASN A 102 -13.18 5.51 2.80
N LEU A 103 -13.20 6.47 1.86
CA LEU A 103 -12.27 7.60 1.78
C LEU A 103 -13.00 8.89 1.38
N HIS A 104 -12.40 10.02 1.76
CA HIS A 104 -12.85 11.35 1.37
C HIS A 104 -12.69 11.62 -0.12
N PRO A 105 -13.64 12.31 -0.81
CA PRO A 105 -13.49 12.70 -2.22
C PRO A 105 -12.19 13.45 -2.57
N ALA A 106 -11.81 14.48 -1.81
CA ALA A 106 -10.49 15.13 -1.88
C ALA A 106 -9.29 14.16 -1.74
N VAL A 107 -9.33 13.21 -0.80
CA VAL A 107 -8.26 12.18 -0.65
C VAL A 107 -8.25 11.26 -1.88
N VAL A 108 -9.41 10.84 -2.37
CA VAL A 108 -9.53 10.02 -3.59
C VAL A 108 -9.02 10.78 -4.82
N SER A 109 -9.31 12.08 -4.94
CA SER A 109 -8.77 12.92 -6.01
C SER A 109 -7.25 13.07 -5.91
N THR A 110 -6.71 13.22 -4.72
CA THR A 110 -5.26 13.32 -4.52
C THR A 110 -4.60 11.98 -4.86
N LEU A 111 -5.19 10.88 -4.41
CA LEU A 111 -4.78 9.52 -4.75
C LEU A 111 -4.77 9.29 -6.26
N ASP A 112 -5.82 9.74 -6.96
CA ASP A 112 -5.94 9.70 -8.41
C ASP A 112 -4.73 10.39 -9.08
N GLN A 113 -4.52 11.66 -8.77
CA GLN A 113 -3.46 12.48 -9.37
C GLN A 113 -2.06 11.94 -9.05
N VAL A 114 -1.82 11.61 -7.78
CA VAL A 114 -0.52 11.08 -7.34
C VAL A 114 -0.21 9.72 -7.98
N THR A 115 -1.20 8.86 -8.14
CA THR A 115 -0.98 7.56 -8.80
C THR A 115 -0.86 7.67 -10.32
N ASP A 116 -1.46 8.69 -10.94
CA ASP A 116 -1.18 9.03 -12.34
C ASP A 116 0.27 9.50 -12.51
N GLU A 117 0.77 10.35 -11.62
CA GLU A 117 2.17 10.77 -11.64
C GLU A 117 3.12 9.58 -11.46
N ILE A 118 2.88 8.74 -10.45
CA ILE A 118 3.73 7.55 -10.21
C ILE A 118 3.69 6.62 -11.42
N LEU A 119 2.51 6.38 -12.01
CA LEU A 119 2.39 5.55 -13.21
C LEU A 119 3.10 6.17 -14.41
N ASP A 120 3.03 7.49 -14.61
CA ASP A 120 3.75 8.18 -15.68
C ASP A 120 5.29 8.16 -15.45
N TYR A 121 5.75 8.00 -14.21
CA TYR A 121 7.16 7.76 -13.90
C TYR A 121 7.57 6.30 -14.16
N CYS A 122 6.63 5.36 -14.20
CA CYS A 122 6.87 4.02 -14.70
C CYS A 122 7.12 4.04 -16.22
N GLY A 123 7.55 2.91 -16.81
CA GLY A 123 7.79 2.83 -18.25
C GLY A 123 6.52 2.55 -19.03
N ASP A 124 6.33 3.14 -20.22
CA ASP A 124 5.15 2.85 -21.07
C ASP A 124 5.11 1.35 -21.43
N PRO A 125 4.08 0.60 -21.00
CA PRO A 125 3.93 -0.83 -21.27
C PRO A 125 3.93 -1.18 -22.77
N ARG A 126 3.54 -0.24 -23.65
CA ARG A 126 3.57 -0.44 -25.11
C ARG A 126 4.82 0.12 -25.79
N ALA A 127 5.73 0.77 -25.07
CA ALA A 127 7.00 1.16 -25.67
C ALA A 127 7.76 -0.09 -26.13
N GLU A 128 8.28 -0.04 -27.36
CA GLU A 128 9.05 -1.13 -27.95
C GLU A 128 10.45 -1.23 -27.32
N GLY A 129 11.07 -2.40 -27.51
CA GLY A 129 12.44 -2.65 -27.06
C GLY A 129 12.54 -3.00 -25.58
N HIS A 130 13.69 -2.63 -25.00
CA HIS A 130 14.05 -3.00 -23.64
C HIS A 130 14.16 -1.76 -22.77
N TRP A 131 13.48 -1.76 -21.63
CA TRP A 131 13.60 -0.70 -20.65
C TRP A 131 13.41 -1.24 -19.24
N ARG A 132 14.08 -0.59 -18.29
CA ARG A 132 13.96 -0.87 -16.86
C ARG A 132 13.76 0.45 -16.16
N ARG A 133 12.73 0.54 -15.33
CA ARG A 133 12.47 1.72 -14.49
C ARG A 133 12.56 1.29 -13.04
N ARG A 134 13.25 2.09 -12.23
CA ARG A 134 13.47 1.85 -10.79
C ARG A 134 13.16 3.13 -10.06
N GLY A 135 12.21 3.09 -9.15
CA GLY A 135 11.87 4.23 -8.34
C GLY A 135 11.48 3.86 -6.93
N MET A 136 11.15 4.88 -6.16
CA MET A 136 10.75 4.73 -4.77
C MET A 136 9.64 5.70 -4.42
N VAL A 137 8.69 5.23 -3.61
CA VAL A 137 7.62 6.04 -3.04
C VAL A 137 7.82 6.08 -1.52
N ILE A 138 8.06 7.27 -1.00
CA ILE A 138 8.28 7.54 0.41
C ILE A 138 6.99 8.09 1.00
N GLY A 139 6.53 7.54 2.11
CA GLY A 139 5.40 8.14 2.85
C GLY A 139 5.50 7.82 4.33
N HIS A 140 4.93 8.68 5.18
CA HIS A 140 4.97 8.48 6.62
C HIS A 140 4.36 7.13 7.07
N VAL A 141 4.71 6.67 8.26
CA VAL A 141 4.13 5.44 8.84
C VAL A 141 2.62 5.62 8.95
N GLN A 142 1.82 4.73 8.36
CA GLN A 142 0.35 4.83 8.25
C GLN A 142 -0.19 5.98 7.38
N SER A 143 0.61 6.57 6.49
CA SER A 143 0.18 7.66 5.60
C SER A 143 -0.66 7.23 4.38
N GLY A 144 -1.20 6.01 4.36
CA GLY A 144 -1.96 5.49 3.22
C GLY A 144 -1.13 4.92 2.06
N LYS A 145 0.13 4.51 2.29
CA LYS A 145 0.97 3.81 1.29
C LYS A 145 0.27 2.62 0.64
N THR A 146 -0.44 1.81 1.44
CA THR A 146 -1.21 0.67 0.93
C THR A 146 -2.32 1.11 -0.03
N THR A 147 -3.09 2.12 0.33
CA THR A 147 -4.10 2.70 -0.56
C THR A 147 -3.47 3.21 -1.85
N ASN A 148 -2.29 3.83 -1.75
CA ASN A 148 -1.54 4.34 -2.90
C ASN A 148 -1.09 3.23 -3.86
N TYR A 149 -0.40 2.17 -3.38
CA TYR A 149 0.01 1.09 -4.27
C TYR A 149 -1.18 0.28 -4.79
N SER A 150 -2.29 0.14 -4.04
CA SER A 150 -3.51 -0.51 -4.53
C SER A 150 -4.09 0.22 -5.74
N ALA A 151 -4.19 1.55 -5.66
CA ALA A 151 -4.63 2.39 -6.77
C ALA A 151 -3.64 2.39 -7.95
N LEU A 152 -2.34 2.37 -7.68
CA LEU A 152 -1.33 2.23 -8.72
C LEU A 152 -1.46 0.88 -9.46
N ILE A 153 -1.67 -0.22 -8.72
CA ILE A 153 -1.86 -1.57 -9.29
C ILE A 153 -3.05 -1.58 -10.25
N THR A 154 -4.18 -0.96 -9.88
CA THR A 154 -5.37 -0.94 -10.74
C THR A 154 -5.13 -0.15 -12.02
N LYS A 155 -4.51 1.03 -11.93
CA LYS A 155 -4.16 1.83 -13.13
C LYS A 155 -3.09 1.15 -14.00
N ALA A 156 -2.12 0.47 -13.39
CA ALA A 156 -1.12 -0.30 -14.10
C ALA A 156 -1.76 -1.46 -14.88
N ALA A 157 -2.69 -2.17 -14.26
CA ALA A 157 -3.48 -3.23 -14.89
C ALA A 157 -4.28 -2.71 -16.09
N ASP A 158 -4.93 -1.54 -15.94
CA ASP A 158 -5.67 -0.89 -17.03
C ASP A 158 -4.77 -0.42 -18.17
N THR A 159 -3.49 -0.16 -17.91
CA THR A 159 -2.49 0.30 -18.89
C THR A 159 -1.57 -0.80 -19.42
N GLU A 160 -1.96 -2.07 -19.29
CA GLU A 160 -1.29 -3.26 -19.85
C GLU A 160 -0.02 -3.74 -19.13
N TYR A 161 0.19 -3.35 -17.88
CA TYR A 161 1.06 -4.14 -17.01
C TYR A 161 0.43 -5.51 -16.77
N LYS A 162 1.01 -6.53 -17.41
CA LYS A 162 0.41 -7.87 -17.50
C LYS A 162 0.76 -8.75 -16.31
N ILE A 163 1.95 -8.56 -15.74
CA ILE A 163 2.41 -9.22 -14.53
C ILE A 163 2.58 -8.17 -13.44
N ILE A 164 2.01 -8.44 -12.27
CA ILE A 164 2.12 -7.60 -11.09
C ILE A 164 2.66 -8.47 -9.94
N ILE A 165 3.75 -8.07 -9.32
CA ILE A 165 4.32 -8.73 -8.16
C ILE A 165 4.32 -7.72 -7.01
N LEU A 166 3.68 -8.06 -5.90
CA LEU A 166 3.67 -7.29 -4.66
C LEU A 166 4.42 -8.10 -3.59
N LEU A 167 5.62 -7.64 -3.24
CA LEU A 167 6.41 -8.18 -2.14
C LEU A 167 5.92 -7.53 -0.85
N ALA A 168 5.24 -8.31 -0.02
CA ALA A 168 4.88 -7.95 1.33
C ALA A 168 6.07 -8.19 2.29
N GLY A 169 5.88 -7.86 3.58
CA GLY A 169 6.91 -8.07 4.61
C GLY A 169 7.36 -9.53 4.81
N MET A 170 8.22 -9.74 5.81
CA MET A 170 8.92 -11.01 6.05
C MET A 170 8.05 -12.14 6.64
N THR A 171 6.84 -11.83 7.13
CA THR A 171 6.00 -12.78 7.86
C THR A 171 4.78 -13.22 7.07
N ASN A 172 4.28 -14.43 7.33
CA ASN A 172 3.06 -14.92 6.70
C ASN A 172 1.83 -14.10 7.10
N SER A 173 1.82 -13.53 8.32
CA SER A 173 0.72 -12.67 8.79
C SER A 173 0.66 -11.37 8.00
N LEU A 174 1.80 -10.68 7.81
CA LEU A 174 1.86 -9.46 7.00
C LEU A 174 1.48 -9.73 5.53
N ARG A 175 1.97 -10.84 4.96
CA ARG A 175 1.57 -11.26 3.61
C ARG A 175 0.07 -11.54 3.52
N ALA A 176 -0.52 -12.27 4.47
CA ALA A 176 -1.94 -12.59 4.45
C ALA A 176 -2.83 -11.34 4.58
N GLN A 177 -2.44 -10.38 5.44
CA GLN A 177 -3.10 -9.07 5.54
C GLN A 177 -3.01 -8.29 4.22
N THR A 178 -1.84 -8.33 3.56
CA THR A 178 -1.66 -7.66 2.26
C THR A 178 -2.51 -8.30 1.18
N GLN A 179 -2.59 -9.63 1.14
CA GLN A 179 -3.45 -10.37 0.21
C GLN A 179 -4.93 -10.02 0.44
N GLU A 180 -5.41 -10.00 1.68
CA GLU A 180 -6.80 -9.63 2.00
C GLU A 180 -7.14 -8.22 1.50
N ARG A 181 -6.23 -7.27 1.67
CA ARG A 181 -6.40 -5.92 1.12
C ARG A 181 -6.45 -5.91 -0.41
N ILE A 182 -5.57 -6.64 -1.08
CA ILE A 182 -5.57 -6.73 -2.55
C ILE A 182 -6.83 -7.45 -3.06
N ASP A 183 -7.35 -8.43 -2.33
CA ASP A 183 -8.63 -9.06 -2.63
C ASP A 183 -9.76 -8.03 -2.60
N GLU A 184 -9.77 -7.17 -1.58
CA GLU A 184 -10.76 -6.11 -1.39
C GLU A 184 -10.62 -4.92 -2.34
N THR A 185 -9.40 -4.59 -2.79
CA THR A 185 -9.14 -3.37 -3.58
C THR A 185 -8.82 -3.60 -5.05
N PHE A 186 -8.49 -4.83 -5.46
CA PHE A 186 -8.15 -5.13 -6.85
C PHE A 186 -8.74 -6.43 -7.40
N ILE A 187 -8.71 -7.56 -6.67
CA ILE A 187 -9.22 -8.82 -7.23
C ILE A 187 -10.75 -8.81 -7.25
N GLY A 188 -11.40 -8.39 -6.16
CA GLY A 188 -12.86 -8.36 -6.02
C GLY A 188 -13.49 -9.70 -5.64
N LYS A 189 -12.68 -10.69 -5.22
CA LYS A 189 -13.07 -12.00 -4.70
C LYS A 189 -12.07 -12.45 -3.64
N LYS A 190 -12.48 -13.31 -2.72
CA LYS A 190 -11.53 -13.96 -1.80
C LYS A 190 -10.61 -14.88 -2.59
N SER A 191 -9.31 -14.64 -2.50
CA SER A 191 -8.29 -15.49 -3.10
C SER A 191 -8.14 -16.77 -2.25
N LEU A 192 -8.81 -17.83 -2.69
CA LEU A 192 -8.76 -19.16 -2.09
C LEU A 192 -8.51 -20.19 -3.19
N PHE A 193 -7.53 -21.07 -2.98
CA PHE A 193 -7.33 -22.20 -3.89
C PHE A 193 -8.32 -23.32 -3.56
N GLN A 194 -8.98 -23.87 -4.59
CA GLN A 194 -9.92 -24.99 -4.46
C GLN A 194 -11.12 -24.71 -3.56
N ALA A 195 -11.60 -23.47 -3.51
CA ALA A 195 -12.84 -23.16 -2.81
C ALA A 195 -14.03 -23.85 -3.50
N ALA A 196 -14.90 -24.48 -2.71
CA ALA A 196 -16.14 -25.08 -3.23
C ALA A 196 -17.08 -24.03 -3.85
N PHE A 197 -16.95 -22.77 -3.44
CA PHE A 197 -17.70 -21.63 -3.96
C PHE A 197 -16.79 -20.40 -4.03
N GLU A 198 -16.91 -19.63 -5.12
CA GLU A 198 -16.25 -18.33 -5.24
C GLU A 198 -17.01 -17.28 -4.43
N GLU A 199 -16.37 -16.73 -3.39
CA GLU A 199 -16.94 -15.65 -2.60
C GLU A 199 -16.54 -14.30 -3.21
N THR A 200 -17.52 -13.60 -3.80
CA THR A 200 -17.33 -12.27 -4.39
C THR A 200 -17.34 -11.20 -3.30
N LEU A 201 -16.43 -10.24 -3.41
CA LEU A 201 -16.31 -9.10 -2.50
C LEU A 201 -17.01 -7.88 -3.09
N SER A 202 -17.36 -6.91 -2.23
CA SER A 202 -18.16 -5.74 -2.59
C SER A 202 -17.58 -4.93 -3.74
N LEU A 203 -16.25 -4.88 -3.90
CA LEU A 203 -15.58 -4.20 -5.02
C LEU A 203 -16.15 -4.62 -6.40
N ALA A 204 -16.50 -5.89 -6.57
CA ALA A 204 -16.95 -6.43 -7.84
C ALA A 204 -18.33 -5.88 -8.30
N ASP A 205 -19.04 -5.17 -7.42
CA ASP A 205 -20.34 -4.56 -7.71
C ASP A 205 -20.24 -3.10 -8.19
N PHE A 206 -19.04 -2.51 -8.18
CA PHE A 206 -18.80 -1.10 -8.55
C PHE A 206 -18.25 -0.93 -9.98
N GLY A 207 -18.15 -2.00 -10.78
CA GLY A 207 -17.58 -1.94 -12.12
C GLY A 207 -18.65 -1.79 -13.20
N ASP A 208 -18.40 -0.94 -14.19
CA ASP A 208 -19.26 -0.78 -15.36
C ASP A 208 -19.10 -1.97 -16.32
N GLY A 209 -20.21 -2.53 -16.78
CA GLY A 209 -20.20 -3.63 -17.74
C GLY A 209 -19.86 -5.01 -17.13
N PRO A 210 -19.35 -5.96 -17.94
CA PRO A 210 -19.06 -7.32 -17.46
C PRO A 210 -18.01 -7.33 -16.34
N LYS A 211 -18.24 -8.12 -15.30
CA LYS A 211 -17.29 -8.26 -14.17
C LYS A 211 -15.97 -8.86 -14.65
N ARG A 212 -14.86 -8.13 -14.47
CA ARG A 212 -13.49 -8.59 -14.77
C ARG A 212 -12.75 -8.92 -13.48
N PHE A 213 -12.07 -10.07 -13.47
CA PHE A 213 -11.29 -10.56 -12.33
C PHE A 213 -9.86 -10.82 -12.80
N PRO A 214 -8.84 -10.14 -12.23
CA PRO A 214 -7.45 -10.46 -12.51
C PRO A 214 -7.15 -11.89 -12.03
N ALA A 215 -6.24 -12.57 -12.73
CA ALA A 215 -5.71 -13.83 -12.25
C ALA A 215 -4.83 -13.60 -11.02
N TYR A 216 -4.75 -14.58 -10.11
CA TYR A 216 -3.89 -14.52 -8.94
C TYR A 216 -3.08 -15.80 -8.83
N GLY A 217 -1.77 -15.65 -8.59
CA GLY A 217 -0.85 -16.78 -8.40
C GLY A 217 -0.66 -17.21 -6.94
N THR A 218 -1.13 -16.39 -6.00
CA THR A 218 -1.08 -16.61 -4.54
C THR A 218 -2.47 -16.49 -3.94
N SER A 219 -2.69 -17.12 -2.77
CA SER A 219 -3.97 -17.01 -2.03
C SER A 219 -3.74 -16.59 -0.59
N ARG A 220 -4.83 -16.32 0.14
CA ARG A 220 -4.79 -16.00 1.57
C ARG A 220 -4.04 -17.05 2.39
N ASP A 221 -4.30 -18.33 2.14
CA ASP A 221 -3.80 -19.43 2.97
C ASP A 221 -2.55 -20.12 2.42
N ARG A 222 -2.19 -19.89 1.14
CA ARG A 222 -1.06 -20.57 0.50
C ARG A 222 -0.21 -19.62 -0.33
N ASP A 223 1.09 -19.70 -0.09
CA ASP A 223 2.10 -19.04 -0.90
C ASP A 223 2.32 -19.78 -2.23
N PHE A 224 3.07 -19.15 -3.15
CA PHE A 224 3.38 -19.77 -4.45
C PHE A 224 4.23 -21.04 -4.25
N LYS A 225 3.63 -22.21 -4.57
CA LYS A 225 4.27 -23.53 -4.52
C LYS A 225 4.15 -24.21 -5.88
N LYS A 226 5.26 -24.81 -6.33
CA LYS A 226 5.36 -25.55 -7.60
C LYS A 226 4.34 -26.69 -7.73
N GLU A 227 3.95 -27.33 -6.63
CA GLU A 227 3.02 -28.47 -6.62
C GLU A 227 1.54 -28.06 -6.82
N ASN A 228 1.19 -26.79 -6.63
CA ASN A 228 -0.14 -26.26 -6.95
C ASN A 228 -0.22 -25.76 -8.41
N SER A 229 0.61 -26.31 -9.31
CA SER A 229 0.69 -25.94 -10.72
C SER A 229 -0.51 -26.38 -11.57
N ASP A 230 -1.72 -26.16 -11.06
CA ASP A 230 -2.92 -26.06 -11.92
C ASP A 230 -2.87 -24.79 -12.80
N TYR A 231 -1.84 -23.95 -12.64
CA TYR A 231 -1.54 -22.83 -13.53
C TYR A 231 -0.89 -23.27 -14.85
N GLY A 232 -1.49 -24.24 -15.54
CA GLY A 232 -1.20 -24.55 -16.96
C GLY A 232 -1.52 -23.40 -17.92
N VAL A 233 -1.59 -22.17 -17.41
CA VAL A 233 -1.95 -20.96 -18.14
C VAL A 233 -0.68 -20.19 -18.43
N THR A 234 -0.26 -20.21 -19.69
CA THR A 234 0.77 -19.33 -20.22
C THR A 234 0.35 -17.88 -20.02
N ILE A 235 1.24 -16.99 -19.58
CA ILE A 235 0.95 -15.56 -19.39
C ILE A 235 0.28 -14.95 -20.64
N SER A 236 0.72 -15.36 -21.82
CA SER A 236 0.16 -14.93 -23.12
C SER A 236 -1.29 -15.36 -23.38
N ALA A 237 -1.79 -16.38 -22.69
CA ALA A 237 -3.17 -16.85 -22.81
C ALA A 237 -4.14 -16.12 -21.86
N LEU A 238 -3.62 -15.39 -20.87
CA LEU A 238 -4.46 -14.63 -19.94
C LEU A 238 -5.10 -13.45 -20.66
N LYS A 239 -6.40 -13.25 -20.46
CA LYS A 239 -7.10 -12.03 -20.90
C LYS A 239 -6.81 -10.87 -19.94
N GLU A 240 -6.95 -11.12 -18.65
CA GLU A 240 -6.70 -10.15 -17.57
C GLU A 240 -5.24 -10.21 -17.07
N PRO A 241 -4.74 -9.23 -16.29
CA PRO A 241 -3.42 -9.31 -15.68
C PRO A 241 -3.37 -10.38 -14.58
N ILE A 242 -2.16 -10.79 -14.21
CA ILE A 242 -1.90 -11.70 -13.07
C ILE A 242 -1.17 -10.97 -11.94
N ILE A 243 -1.63 -11.17 -10.71
CA ILE A 243 -0.99 -10.63 -9.50
C ILE A 243 -0.44 -11.74 -8.58
N PHE A 244 0.74 -11.49 -8.00
CA PHE A 244 1.37 -12.32 -6.99
C PHE A 244 1.62 -11.49 -5.73
N VAL A 245 1.00 -11.86 -4.60
CA VAL A 245 1.25 -11.23 -3.29
C VAL A 245 2.11 -12.18 -2.46
N MET A 246 3.39 -11.84 -2.33
CA MET A 246 4.42 -12.76 -1.88
C MET A 246 5.11 -12.28 -0.61
N LYS A 247 5.54 -13.22 0.22
CA LYS A 247 6.45 -12.93 1.32
C LYS A 247 7.86 -12.69 0.77
N LYS A 248 8.60 -11.74 1.36
CA LYS A 248 10.05 -11.60 1.13
C LYS A 248 10.82 -12.80 1.69
N ASN A 249 10.88 -13.87 0.92
CA ASN A 249 11.58 -15.08 1.31
C ASN A 249 12.20 -15.75 0.10
N VAL A 250 13.44 -16.22 0.29
CA VAL A 250 14.24 -16.81 -0.77
C VAL A 250 13.51 -17.96 -1.46
N SER A 251 12.94 -18.90 -0.72
CA SER A 251 12.30 -20.07 -1.33
C SER A 251 11.05 -19.69 -2.12
N THR A 252 10.25 -18.74 -1.64
CA THR A 252 9.08 -18.27 -2.39
C THR A 252 9.49 -17.53 -3.67
N LEU A 253 10.50 -16.65 -3.58
CA LEU A 253 11.01 -15.92 -4.74
C LEU A 253 11.65 -16.85 -5.77
N GLU A 254 12.38 -17.87 -5.33
CA GLU A 254 12.95 -18.91 -6.19
C GLU A 254 11.86 -19.73 -6.89
N ASN A 255 10.78 -20.09 -6.19
CA ASN A 255 9.65 -20.76 -6.81
C ASN A 255 9.02 -19.91 -7.92
N LEU A 256 8.75 -18.63 -7.66
CA LEU A 256 8.24 -17.72 -8.69
C LEU A 256 9.23 -17.58 -9.84
N SER A 257 10.51 -17.41 -9.52
CA SER A 257 11.59 -17.33 -10.49
C SER A 257 11.57 -18.54 -11.43
N ALA A 258 11.51 -19.77 -10.89
CA ALA A 258 11.45 -20.99 -11.68
C ALA A 258 10.18 -21.10 -12.53
N TRP A 259 9.04 -20.59 -12.04
CA TRP A 259 7.83 -20.50 -12.85
C TRP A 259 8.00 -19.49 -13.99
N LEU A 260 8.58 -18.32 -13.76
CA LEU A 260 8.88 -17.34 -14.81
C LEU A 260 9.83 -17.91 -15.88
N ASP A 261 10.79 -18.77 -15.52
CA ASP A 261 11.65 -19.44 -16.49
C ASP A 261 10.85 -20.31 -17.47
N SER A 262 9.78 -20.95 -17.01
CA SER A 262 8.88 -21.72 -17.87
C SER A 262 8.12 -20.85 -18.88
N GLN A 263 8.00 -19.55 -18.62
CA GLN A 263 7.29 -18.57 -19.47
C GLN A 263 8.23 -17.88 -20.48
N MET A 264 9.54 -17.98 -20.29
CA MET A 264 10.55 -17.31 -21.11
C MET A 264 10.68 -17.87 -22.53
N HIS A 265 10.33 -19.15 -22.76
CA HIS A 265 10.47 -19.82 -24.07
C HIS A 265 11.83 -19.56 -24.77
N GLY A 266 12.92 -19.48 -23.99
CA GLY A 266 14.29 -19.25 -24.50
C GLY A 266 14.70 -17.77 -24.65
N ALA A 267 13.81 -16.81 -24.36
CA ALA A 267 14.09 -15.38 -24.38
C ALA A 267 13.53 -14.68 -23.13
N LYS A 268 13.87 -13.40 -22.94
CA LYS A 268 13.23 -12.60 -21.89
C LYS A 268 11.72 -12.47 -22.14
N ILE A 269 10.95 -12.41 -21.07
CA ILE A 269 9.50 -12.20 -21.09
C ILE A 269 9.21 -10.81 -21.66
N ASN A 270 8.44 -10.78 -22.75
CA ASN A 270 8.06 -9.53 -23.44
C ASN A 270 6.93 -8.76 -22.75
N HIS A 271 6.12 -9.44 -21.94
CA HIS A 271 5.01 -8.81 -21.22
C HIS A 271 5.53 -7.86 -20.12
N PRO A 272 4.99 -6.63 -19.98
CA PRO A 272 5.48 -5.67 -18.98
C PRO A 272 5.23 -6.12 -17.53
N LEU A 273 6.25 -5.97 -16.69
CA LEU A 273 6.21 -6.26 -15.24
C LEU A 273 6.12 -4.97 -14.41
N LEU A 274 5.22 -4.98 -13.43
CA LEU A 274 5.25 -4.09 -12.27
C LEU A 274 5.62 -4.88 -11.02
N LEU A 275 6.75 -4.57 -10.40
CA LEU A 275 7.18 -5.14 -9.12
C LEU A 275 7.13 -4.04 -8.05
N ILE A 276 6.27 -4.23 -7.06
CA ILE A 276 6.14 -3.35 -5.90
C ILE A 276 6.75 -4.04 -4.69
N ASP A 277 7.60 -3.32 -3.98
CA ASP A 277 8.31 -3.81 -2.81
C ASP A 277 7.89 -3.00 -1.59
N ASP A 278 6.97 -3.53 -0.78
CA ASP A 278 6.49 -2.87 0.45
C ASP A 278 7.48 -3.08 1.60
N GLU A 279 7.74 -2.03 2.37
CA GLU A 279 8.86 -1.97 3.33
C GLU A 279 10.20 -2.26 2.64
N ALA A 280 10.47 -1.59 1.52
CA ALA A 280 11.67 -1.81 0.69
C ALA A 280 13.00 -1.58 1.42
N ASP A 281 12.97 -0.97 2.60
CA ASP A 281 14.11 -0.80 3.50
C ASP A 281 14.42 -2.08 4.32
N ASN A 282 13.52 -3.06 4.29
CA ASN A 282 13.67 -4.35 4.95
C ASN A 282 13.87 -5.49 3.95
N ALA A 283 14.93 -6.28 4.18
CA ALA A 283 15.31 -7.52 3.49
C ALA A 283 15.70 -7.42 2.01
N SER A 284 15.12 -6.50 1.24
CA SER A 284 15.44 -6.28 -0.18
C SER A 284 16.80 -5.61 -0.41
N ILE A 285 17.28 -4.88 0.61
CA ILE A 285 18.56 -4.19 0.56
C ILE A 285 19.73 -5.18 0.64
N ASN A 286 20.74 -4.94 -0.19
CA ASN A 286 21.98 -5.67 -0.09
C ASN A 286 22.81 -5.17 1.11
N THR A 287 22.90 -5.98 2.17
CA THR A 287 23.63 -5.62 3.41
C THR A 287 25.02 -6.24 3.51
N THR A 288 25.46 -6.95 2.47
CA THR A 288 26.82 -7.49 2.41
C THR A 288 27.85 -6.37 2.26
N LYS A 289 29.01 -6.54 2.90
CA LYS A 289 30.16 -5.63 2.76
C LYS A 289 31.11 -6.06 1.64
N ASP A 290 30.90 -7.25 1.10
CA ASP A 290 31.70 -7.84 0.04
C ASP A 290 31.10 -7.42 -1.31
N ALA A 291 31.82 -6.58 -2.06
CA ALA A 291 31.34 -5.98 -3.31
C ALA A 291 30.99 -7.02 -4.39
N GLY A 292 31.50 -8.26 -4.29
CA GLY A 292 31.18 -9.34 -5.23
C GLY A 292 29.97 -10.19 -4.84
N LYS A 293 29.32 -9.91 -3.71
CA LYS A 293 28.20 -10.70 -3.20
C LYS A 293 26.92 -9.90 -3.14
N VAL A 294 25.81 -10.62 -3.15
CA VAL A 294 24.46 -10.08 -2.91
C VAL A 294 23.78 -10.92 -1.85
N THR A 295 22.94 -10.30 -1.03
CA THR A 295 22.05 -11.05 -0.14
C THR A 295 21.05 -11.88 -0.98
N ALA A 296 20.63 -13.03 -0.48
CA ALA A 296 19.82 -13.97 -1.25
C ALA A 296 18.48 -13.37 -1.73
N ILE A 297 17.83 -12.54 -0.91
CA ILE A 297 16.57 -11.87 -1.28
C ILE A 297 16.83 -10.78 -2.35
N ASN A 298 17.84 -9.93 -2.17
CA ASN A 298 18.23 -8.93 -3.17
C ASN A 298 18.55 -9.58 -4.53
N GLY A 299 19.38 -10.63 -4.52
CA GLY A 299 19.73 -11.39 -5.71
C GLY A 299 18.52 -12.03 -6.39
N ALA A 300 17.56 -12.57 -5.62
CA ALA A 300 16.34 -13.15 -6.17
C ALA A 300 15.42 -12.09 -6.83
N ILE A 301 15.25 -10.92 -6.21
CA ILE A 301 14.46 -9.80 -6.78
C ILE A 301 15.11 -9.33 -8.09
N ARG A 302 16.43 -9.09 -8.07
CA ARG A 302 17.18 -8.68 -9.26
C ARG A 302 17.11 -9.73 -10.37
N GLY A 303 17.25 -11.00 -10.01
CA GLY A 303 17.09 -12.12 -10.93
C GLY A 303 15.72 -12.15 -11.59
N ILE A 304 14.63 -11.91 -10.84
CA ILE A 304 13.27 -11.79 -11.40
C ILE A 304 13.20 -10.63 -12.39
N LEU A 305 13.68 -9.43 -12.02
CA LEU A 305 13.65 -8.25 -12.89
C LEU A 305 14.41 -8.47 -14.21
N GLN A 306 15.51 -9.23 -14.19
CA GLN A 306 16.33 -9.52 -15.38
C GLN A 306 15.61 -10.41 -16.41
N LYS A 307 14.60 -11.17 -16.01
CA LYS A 307 13.84 -12.05 -16.92
C LYS A 307 12.92 -11.29 -17.86
N PHE A 308 12.68 -10.00 -17.63
CA PHE A 308 11.75 -9.19 -18.40
C PHE A 308 12.47 -8.21 -19.31
N ASN A 309 11.89 -7.95 -20.48
CA ASN A 309 12.34 -6.88 -21.37
C ASN A 309 11.87 -5.51 -20.90
N ARG A 310 10.75 -5.47 -20.19
CA ARG A 310 10.07 -4.25 -19.74
C ARG A 310 9.65 -4.44 -18.31
N SER A 311 10.35 -3.77 -17.39
CA SER A 311 10.10 -3.93 -15.95
C SER A 311 10.15 -2.59 -15.22
N THR A 312 9.23 -2.41 -14.29
CA THR A 312 9.25 -1.33 -13.31
C THR A 312 9.36 -1.92 -11.91
N TYR A 313 10.36 -1.48 -11.14
CA TYR A 313 10.50 -1.76 -9.72
C TYR A 313 10.19 -0.48 -8.92
N ILE A 314 9.35 -0.60 -7.89
CA ILE A 314 9.01 0.50 -7.00
C ILE A 314 9.14 0.05 -5.55
N GLY A 315 10.08 0.64 -4.82
CA GLY A 315 10.17 0.48 -3.38
C GLY A 315 9.19 1.40 -2.66
N TYR A 316 8.31 0.87 -1.83
CA TYR A 316 7.48 1.64 -0.90
C TYR A 316 8.10 1.57 0.50
N THR A 317 8.35 2.72 1.12
CA THR A 317 8.90 2.74 2.49
C THR A 317 8.56 4.02 3.24
N ALA A 318 8.66 3.98 4.57
CA ALA A 318 8.69 5.18 5.40
C ALA A 318 10.12 5.67 5.68
N THR A 319 11.12 4.82 5.46
CA THR A 319 12.48 4.96 5.97
C THR A 319 13.49 4.72 4.83
N PRO A 320 13.62 5.67 3.89
CA PRO A 320 14.35 5.46 2.63
C PRO A 320 15.88 5.42 2.77
N PHE A 321 16.43 5.70 3.96
CA PHE A 321 17.86 5.89 4.16
C PHE A 321 18.69 4.76 3.55
N ALA A 322 18.36 3.52 3.88
CA ALA A 322 19.12 2.39 3.40
C ALA A 322 18.99 2.18 1.88
N ASN A 323 17.89 2.61 1.25
CA ASN A 323 17.68 2.54 -0.20
C ASN A 323 18.45 3.63 -0.96
N ILE A 324 18.49 4.86 -0.44
CA ILE A 324 19.21 5.98 -1.09
C ILE A 324 20.73 5.86 -0.97
N PHE A 325 21.23 5.09 -0.01
CA PHE A 325 22.65 4.80 0.16
C PHE A 325 23.13 3.58 -0.64
N ILE A 326 22.26 2.95 -1.43
CA ILE A 326 22.70 1.94 -2.42
C ILE A 326 23.56 2.66 -3.45
N ASP A 327 24.77 2.17 -3.67
CA ASP A 327 25.67 2.77 -4.66
C ASP A 327 25.10 2.55 -6.07
N PRO A 328 24.78 3.63 -6.82
CA PRO A 328 24.15 3.55 -8.14
C PRO A 328 25.04 2.87 -9.18
N SER A 329 26.36 2.80 -8.95
CA SER A 329 27.32 2.16 -9.84
C SER A 329 27.53 0.67 -9.56
N THR A 330 26.82 0.10 -8.58
CA THR A 330 26.93 -1.32 -8.25
C THR A 330 26.24 -2.18 -9.31
N GLU A 331 27.03 -2.60 -10.29
CA GLU A 331 26.65 -3.60 -11.29
C GLU A 331 27.27 -4.94 -10.94
N SER A 332 26.49 -6.02 -11.07
CA SER A 332 27.00 -7.38 -11.01
C SER A 332 26.69 -8.06 -12.34
N GLU A 333 27.70 -8.62 -13.01
CA GLU A 333 27.49 -9.36 -14.27
C GLU A 333 26.42 -10.45 -14.16
N MET A 334 26.26 -11.05 -12.96
CA MET A 334 25.30 -12.12 -12.70
C MET A 334 23.88 -11.62 -12.33
N PHE A 335 23.77 -10.44 -11.70
CA PHE A 335 22.50 -9.96 -11.12
C PHE A 335 22.04 -8.61 -11.71
N GLY A 336 22.78 -8.05 -12.67
CA GLY A 336 22.53 -6.73 -13.27
C GLY A 336 22.71 -5.59 -12.28
N ASP A 337 21.88 -4.57 -12.36
CA ASP A 337 21.95 -3.38 -11.51
C ASP A 337 21.27 -3.63 -10.15
N ASP A 338 21.68 -2.94 -9.08
CA ASP A 338 21.04 -3.05 -7.75
C ASP A 338 19.68 -2.32 -7.67
N LEU A 339 19.03 -2.24 -6.51
CA LEU A 339 17.69 -1.68 -6.34
C LEU A 339 17.66 -0.17 -6.04
N PHE A 340 18.74 0.56 -6.35
CA PHE A 340 18.79 2.02 -6.23
C PHE A 340 17.64 2.66 -7.04
N PRO A 341 16.89 3.64 -6.48
CA PRO A 341 15.78 4.31 -7.15
C PRO A 341 16.28 5.35 -8.16
N GLU A 342 16.96 4.87 -9.20
CA GLU A 342 17.64 5.67 -10.21
C GLU A 342 16.75 6.68 -10.92
N HIS A 343 15.49 6.33 -11.16
CA HIS A 343 14.65 7.06 -12.10
C HIS A 343 13.65 8.01 -11.45
N PHE A 344 13.17 7.68 -10.25
CA PHE A 344 12.31 8.60 -9.50
C PHE A 344 12.27 8.30 -8.00
N ILE A 345 12.08 9.37 -7.22
CA ILE A 345 11.70 9.31 -5.82
C ILE A 345 10.47 10.20 -5.64
N LYS A 346 9.33 9.63 -5.24
CA LYS A 346 8.10 10.36 -4.94
C LYS A 346 7.86 10.36 -3.43
N ALA A 347 7.92 11.53 -2.81
CA ALA A 347 7.49 11.73 -1.43
C ALA A 347 5.99 12.05 -1.40
N LEU A 348 5.23 11.29 -0.62
CA LEU A 348 3.80 11.49 -0.38
C LEU A 348 3.61 12.39 0.85
N ASP A 349 2.79 13.42 0.71
CA ASP A 349 2.35 14.19 1.88
C ASP A 349 1.45 13.34 2.76
N ALA A 350 1.47 13.58 4.07
CA ALA A 350 0.50 12.96 4.96
C ALA A 350 -0.88 13.64 4.83
N PRO A 351 -1.98 12.91 5.01
CA PRO A 351 -3.30 13.54 5.14
C PRO A 351 -3.36 14.42 6.39
N THR A 352 -4.22 15.43 6.42
CA THR A 352 -4.31 16.42 7.52
C THR A 352 -4.68 15.83 8.88
N ASN A 353 -5.38 14.70 8.88
CA ASN A 353 -5.72 13.94 10.09
C ASN A 353 -4.60 13.01 10.57
N TYR A 354 -3.46 12.98 9.88
CA TYR A 354 -2.31 12.19 10.29
C TYR A 354 -1.69 12.72 11.57
N VAL A 355 -1.46 11.83 12.53
CA VAL A 355 -0.74 12.12 13.77
C VAL A 355 0.63 11.46 13.68
N GLY A 356 1.61 12.23 13.22
CA GLY A 356 3.00 11.81 13.08
C GLY A 356 3.88 12.23 14.25
N ALA A 357 5.13 11.76 14.23
CA ALA A 357 6.14 12.07 15.25
C ALA A 357 6.30 13.57 15.50
N HIS A 358 6.21 14.42 14.47
CA HIS A 358 6.30 15.88 14.61
C HIS A 358 5.17 16.48 15.47
N ARG A 359 3.95 15.92 15.43
CA ARG A 359 2.85 16.42 16.26
C ARG A 359 2.96 15.96 17.71
N VAL A 360 3.58 14.80 17.91
CA VAL A 360 3.72 14.16 19.23
C VAL A 360 4.99 14.61 19.95
N PHE A 361 6.11 14.79 19.25
CA PHE A 361 7.41 15.09 19.86
C PHE A 361 7.89 16.50 19.50
N GLY A 362 8.80 17.06 20.30
CA GLY A 362 9.30 18.43 20.11
C GLY A 362 8.24 19.47 20.46
N ASP A 363 8.09 20.49 19.60
CA ASP A 363 7.12 21.59 19.78
C ASP A 363 5.73 21.26 19.20
N GLY A 364 5.42 19.97 19.02
CA GLY A 364 4.15 19.51 18.47
C GLY A 364 2.96 19.78 19.40
N ASP A 365 1.78 20.00 18.82
CA ASP A 365 0.54 20.34 19.53
C ASP A 365 0.04 19.24 20.48
N LEU A 366 0.50 18.00 20.28
CA LEU A 366 0.15 16.86 21.11
C LEU A 366 1.25 16.50 22.11
N ALA A 367 2.38 17.20 22.13
CA ALA A 367 3.50 16.87 23.00
C ALA A 367 3.10 16.91 24.49
N GLU A 368 2.42 17.97 24.92
CA GLU A 368 2.00 18.13 26.31
C GLU A 368 1.02 17.05 26.78
N THR A 369 0.20 16.52 25.87
CA THR A 369 -0.87 15.56 26.21
C THR A 369 -0.44 14.10 26.03
N MET A 370 0.44 13.83 25.06
CA MET A 370 0.82 12.47 24.67
C MET A 370 2.21 12.06 25.13
N VAL A 371 3.13 13.00 25.38
CA VAL A 371 4.48 12.68 25.83
C VAL A 371 4.58 12.74 27.33
N ARG A 372 5.15 11.68 27.92
CA ARG A 372 5.50 11.63 29.33
C ARG A 372 6.98 11.34 29.45
N VAL A 373 7.71 12.26 30.07
CA VAL A 373 9.10 12.03 30.45
C VAL A 373 9.12 11.06 31.63
N VAL A 374 9.99 10.06 31.55
CA VAL A 374 10.15 9.02 32.56
C VAL A 374 11.56 9.12 33.13
N ASP A 375 11.68 9.11 34.45
CA ASP A 375 12.92 9.34 35.20
C ASP A 375 13.07 8.42 36.42
N ASP A 376 12.33 7.31 36.47
CA ASP A 376 12.38 6.29 37.55
C ASP A 376 13.16 5.02 37.13
N TYR A 377 13.90 5.09 36.02
CA TYR A 377 14.54 3.93 35.42
C TYR A 377 16.03 3.82 35.71
N GLN A 378 16.71 4.87 36.16
CA GLN A 378 18.19 4.92 36.20
C GLN A 378 18.79 3.87 37.14
N ASP A 379 18.13 3.59 38.27
CA ASP A 379 18.58 2.61 39.27
C ASP A 379 18.37 1.16 38.80
N ALA A 380 17.32 0.93 37.99
CA ALA A 380 16.95 -0.39 37.49
C ALA A 380 17.59 -0.73 36.14
N LEU A 381 17.79 0.27 35.28
CA LEU A 381 18.29 0.15 33.92
C LEU A 381 19.14 1.39 33.55
N PRO A 382 20.41 1.44 33.98
CA PRO A 382 21.28 2.57 33.66
C PRO A 382 21.49 2.68 32.14
N LEU A 383 21.58 3.90 31.61
CA LEU A 383 21.76 4.14 30.16
C LEU A 383 23.01 3.46 29.57
N LYS A 384 24.03 3.23 30.39
CA LYS A 384 25.22 2.45 30.05
C LYS A 384 25.15 1.09 30.73
N HIS A 385 24.72 0.06 30.00
CA HIS A 385 24.70 -1.33 30.44
C HIS A 385 25.13 -2.26 29.28
N LYS A 386 25.52 -3.49 29.59
CA LYS A 386 25.83 -4.52 28.60
C LYS A 386 24.60 -5.37 28.29
N ASN A 387 24.59 -5.98 27.11
CA ASN A 387 23.59 -6.99 26.77
C ASN A 387 23.70 -8.17 27.78
N GLY A 388 22.58 -8.52 28.41
CA GLY A 388 22.51 -9.59 29.41
C GLY A 388 22.71 -9.14 30.86
N ASP A 389 22.88 -7.84 31.14
CA ASP A 389 22.95 -7.34 32.52
C ASP A 389 21.65 -7.68 33.28
N PRO A 390 21.75 -8.13 34.55
CA PRO A 390 20.60 -8.61 35.30
C PRO A 390 19.68 -7.45 35.69
N LEU A 391 18.42 -7.55 35.28
CA LEU A 391 17.38 -6.60 35.66
C LEU A 391 16.84 -6.97 37.04
N THR A 392 17.14 -6.15 38.05
CA THR A 392 16.80 -6.43 39.46
C THR A 392 15.36 -6.04 39.81
N ALA A 393 14.80 -5.04 39.14
CA ALA A 393 13.43 -4.58 39.29
C ALA A 393 12.95 -3.91 37.98
N LEU A 394 11.63 -3.78 37.82
CA LEU A 394 11.04 -2.99 36.75
C LEU A 394 10.59 -1.63 37.31
N PRO A 395 10.82 -0.52 36.60
CA PRO A 395 10.31 0.79 37.00
C PRO A 395 8.78 0.77 37.14
N GLU A 396 8.25 1.47 38.14
CA GLU A 396 6.80 1.52 38.39
C GLU A 396 6.06 2.18 37.23
N THR A 397 6.67 3.17 36.58
CA THR A 397 6.12 3.79 35.37
C THR A 397 5.94 2.78 34.23
N LEU A 398 6.90 1.85 34.05
CA LEU A 398 6.82 0.80 33.04
C LEU A 398 5.71 -0.20 33.38
N LEU A 399 5.60 -0.63 34.64
CA LEU A 399 4.52 -1.51 35.10
C LEU A 399 3.15 -0.86 34.86
N LYS A 400 3.01 0.43 35.19
CA LYS A 400 1.80 1.22 34.91
C LYS A 400 1.53 1.31 33.41
N ALA A 401 2.53 1.58 32.59
CA ALA A 401 2.38 1.68 31.13
C ALA A 401 1.88 0.37 30.52
N ILE A 402 2.42 -0.78 30.95
CA ILE A 402 1.97 -2.11 30.51
C ILE A 402 0.51 -2.36 30.90
N ARG A 403 0.12 -2.05 32.15
CA ARG A 403 -1.26 -2.19 32.62
C ARG A 403 -2.22 -1.31 31.81
N VAL A 404 -1.86 -0.05 31.57
CA VAL A 404 -2.66 0.89 30.76
C VAL A 404 -2.76 0.40 29.31
N PHE A 405 -1.69 -0.15 28.74
CA PHE A 405 -1.70 -0.73 27.40
C PHE A 405 -2.72 -1.88 27.30
N PHE A 406 -2.72 -2.82 28.24
CA PHE A 406 -3.70 -3.91 28.24
C PHE A 406 -5.13 -3.41 28.42
N LEU A 407 -5.38 -2.46 29.33
CA LEU A 407 -6.70 -1.86 29.50
C LEU A 407 -7.17 -1.14 28.22
N ALA A 408 -6.32 -0.34 27.60
CA ALA A 408 -6.63 0.36 26.36
C ALA A 408 -6.89 -0.62 25.21
N ARG A 409 -6.12 -1.70 25.10
CA ARG A 409 -6.34 -2.77 24.11
C ARG A 409 -7.65 -3.51 24.36
N ALA A 410 -7.97 -3.86 25.60
CA ALA A 410 -9.23 -4.51 25.95
C ALA A 410 -10.44 -3.62 25.60
N ILE A 411 -10.39 -2.33 25.98
CA ILE A 411 -11.43 -1.34 25.60
C ILE A 411 -11.56 -1.23 24.08
N ARG A 412 -10.44 -1.20 23.35
CA ARG A 412 -10.42 -1.14 21.87
C ARG A 412 -10.96 -2.40 21.19
N VAL A 413 -10.88 -3.57 21.84
CA VAL A 413 -11.44 -4.82 21.28
C VAL A 413 -12.94 -4.93 21.57
N LEU A 414 -13.40 -4.37 22.69
CA LEU A 414 -14.82 -4.36 23.07
C LEU A 414 -15.64 -3.29 22.35
N ARG A 415 -15.02 -2.18 21.94
CA ARG A 415 -15.61 -1.11 21.14
C ARG A 415 -15.37 -1.36 19.66
#